data_AF-A0A1M5U9K0-F1
#
_entry.id   AF-A0A1M5U9K0-F1
#
_cell.length_a   1.000
_cell.length_b   1.000
_cell.length_c   1.000
_cell.angle_alpha   90.00
_cell.angle_beta   90.00
_cell.angle_gamma   90.00
#
_symmetry.space_group_name_H-M   'P 1'
#
loop_
_entity.id
_entity.type
_entity.pdbx_description
1 polymer ?
#
loop_
_entity_poly.entity_id
_entity_poly.type
_entity_poly.pdbx_seq_one_letter_code
_entity_poly.pdbx_strand_id
1 'polypeptide(L)'
;MIKYSLDDIKKKVNELAEIINTTTDLLPTYGHSKDFAYPHIEIDNFGRLHYVIIERGEELERRTTDKLDDLLYWIFTSVTFSMASDFELKNRIEDKDCRRIMFEKQEELLGQLNENWRLKENTEHQSILKRHPFDDLAGLRATYCGQLRKQGLSETEIDKLAYAKYPKN
;
A
#
# COMPACT_ATOMS: atom_id res chain seq x y z
N MET A 1 24.57 -17.65 -12.50
CA MET A 1 25.48 -16.49 -12.41
C MET A 1 24.69 -15.38 -11.74
N ILE A 2 25.19 -14.79 -10.64
CA ILE A 2 24.50 -13.69 -9.95
C ILE A 2 24.46 -12.49 -10.89
N LYS A 3 23.25 -12.03 -11.22
CA LYS A 3 23.04 -10.97 -12.23
C LYS A 3 23.07 -9.57 -11.64
N TYR A 4 22.70 -9.43 -10.38
CA TYR A 4 22.61 -8.16 -9.66
C TYR A 4 23.19 -8.32 -8.26
N SER A 5 23.90 -7.31 -7.78
CA SER A 5 24.25 -7.15 -6.37
C SER A 5 23.19 -6.30 -5.65
N LEU A 6 23.19 -6.31 -4.32
CA LEU A 6 22.34 -5.42 -3.53
C LEU A 6 22.63 -3.94 -3.82
N ASP A 7 23.89 -3.58 -4.11
CA ASP A 7 24.27 -2.22 -4.46
C ASP A 7 23.73 -1.81 -5.84
N ASP A 8 23.70 -2.73 -6.82
CA ASP A 8 23.08 -2.47 -8.12
C ASP A 8 21.59 -2.18 -7.99
N ILE A 9 20.88 -2.97 -7.18
CA ILE A 9 19.45 -2.78 -6.91
C ILE A 9 19.24 -1.46 -6.18
N LYS A 10 20.01 -1.17 -5.13
CA LYS A 10 19.93 0.07 -4.36
C LYS A 10 20.13 1.30 -5.24
N LYS A 11 21.14 1.27 -6.12
CA LYS A 11 21.37 2.34 -7.09
C LYS A 11 20.14 2.54 -7.98
N LYS A 12 19.56 1.45 -8.48
CA LYS A 12 18.39 1.54 -9.37
C LYS A 12 17.14 2.06 -8.65
N VAL A 13 16.94 1.64 -7.41
CA VAL A 13 15.85 2.15 -6.55
C VAL A 13 16.04 3.64 -6.29
N ASN A 14 17.26 4.10 -6.00
CA ASN A 14 17.52 5.53 -5.79
C ASN A 14 17.23 6.37 -7.05
N GLU A 15 17.63 5.91 -8.24
CA GLU A 15 17.34 6.60 -9.51
C GLU A 15 15.82 6.77 -9.72
N LEU A 16 15.03 5.74 -9.41
CA LEU A 16 13.57 5.78 -9.54
C LEU A 16 12.93 6.62 -8.43
N ALA A 17 13.48 6.58 -7.21
CA ALA A 17 13.01 7.36 -6.07
C ALA A 17 13.11 8.87 -6.33
N GLU A 18 14.16 9.31 -7.02
CA GLU A 18 14.35 10.71 -7.43
C GLU A 18 13.26 11.20 -8.38
N ILE A 19 12.79 10.36 -9.31
CA ILE A 19 11.74 10.72 -10.28
C ILE A 19 10.44 11.12 -9.59
N ILE A 20 10.03 10.37 -8.58
CA ILE A 20 8.80 10.64 -7.82
C ILE A 20 9.03 11.51 -6.57
N ASN A 21 10.26 11.99 -6.38
CA ASN A 21 10.66 12.84 -5.25
C ASN A 21 10.29 12.25 -3.88
N THR A 22 10.53 10.94 -3.70
CA THR A 22 10.28 10.24 -2.43
C THR A 22 11.45 10.36 -1.47
N THR A 23 11.19 10.16 -0.19
CA THR A 23 12.19 10.22 0.86
C THR A 23 12.82 8.85 1.14
N THR A 24 14.07 8.83 1.57
CA THR A 24 14.84 7.59 1.76
C THR A 24 14.30 6.68 2.85
N ASP A 25 13.50 7.20 3.77
CA ASP A 25 12.85 6.43 4.85
C ASP A 25 11.70 5.55 4.36
N LEU A 26 11.17 5.78 3.15
CA LEU A 26 10.17 4.89 2.53
C LEU A 26 10.82 3.75 1.74
N LEU A 27 12.12 3.80 1.47
CA LEU A 27 12.83 2.80 0.66
C LEU A 27 13.21 1.57 1.49
N PRO A 28 13.23 0.35 0.90
CA PRO A 28 13.56 -0.86 1.64
C PRO A 28 15.01 -0.84 2.15
N THR A 29 15.30 -1.65 3.16
CA THR A 29 16.69 -1.99 3.50
C THR A 29 17.23 -3.10 2.61
N TYR A 30 18.55 -3.31 2.65
CA TYR A 30 19.24 -4.26 1.78
C TYR A 30 20.08 -5.20 2.65
N GLY A 31 19.83 -6.50 2.54
CA GLY A 31 20.56 -7.56 3.25
C GLY A 31 20.27 -7.69 4.74
N HIS A 32 19.37 -6.88 5.30
CA HIS A 32 18.96 -6.93 6.71
C HIS A 32 17.54 -6.39 6.90
N SER A 33 16.81 -6.94 7.86
CA SER A 33 15.51 -6.42 8.26
C SER A 33 15.63 -5.34 9.33
N LYS A 34 14.71 -4.35 9.28
CA LYS A 34 14.46 -3.41 10.39
C LYS A 34 13.28 -3.85 11.28
N ASP A 35 12.64 -4.97 10.97
CA ASP A 35 11.37 -5.39 11.56
C ASP A 35 10.26 -4.32 11.32
N PHE A 36 9.16 -4.36 12.08
CA PHE A 36 8.04 -3.40 12.04
C PHE A 36 7.35 -3.32 10.67
N ALA A 37 7.23 -4.46 10.00
CA ALA A 37 6.71 -4.57 8.65
C ALA A 37 7.46 -3.69 7.62
N TYR A 38 8.72 -3.32 7.93
CA TYR A 38 9.56 -2.56 7.01
C TYR A 38 10.20 -3.52 6.00
N PRO A 39 10.04 -3.27 4.69
CA PRO A 39 10.53 -4.20 3.69
C PRO A 39 12.04 -4.21 3.58
N HIS A 40 12.61 -5.38 3.29
CA HIS A 40 14.02 -5.53 2.95
C HIS A 40 14.24 -6.43 1.75
N ILE A 41 15.36 -6.20 1.07
CA ILE A 41 15.75 -6.94 -0.13
C ILE A 41 16.86 -7.92 0.20
N GLU A 42 16.70 -9.16 -0.24
CA GLU A 42 17.72 -10.21 -0.16
C GLU A 42 18.02 -10.75 -1.57
N ILE A 43 19.22 -11.31 -1.72
CA ILE A 43 19.60 -12.06 -2.91
C ILE A 43 20.17 -13.39 -2.43
N ASP A 44 19.64 -14.49 -2.94
CA ASP A 44 20.14 -15.81 -2.58
C ASP A 44 21.39 -16.21 -3.39
N ASN A 45 21.97 -17.36 -3.04
CA ASN A 45 23.16 -17.91 -3.71
C ASN A 45 22.94 -18.27 -5.18
N PHE A 46 21.68 -18.36 -5.63
CA PHE A 46 21.32 -18.60 -7.02
C PHE A 46 21.09 -17.29 -7.80
N GLY A 47 21.15 -16.15 -7.12
CA GLY A 47 20.89 -14.82 -7.68
C GLY A 47 19.41 -14.48 -7.80
N ARG A 48 18.52 -15.22 -7.11
CA ARG A 48 17.10 -14.86 -7.04
C ARG A 48 16.91 -13.68 -6.11
N LEU A 49 15.99 -12.81 -6.49
CA LEU A 49 15.69 -11.57 -5.79
C LEU A 49 14.51 -11.81 -4.85
N HIS A 50 14.63 -11.36 -3.61
CA HIS A 50 13.59 -11.49 -2.61
C HIS A 50 13.17 -10.12 -2.08
N TYR A 51 11.87 -9.90 -2.04
CA TYR A 51 11.22 -8.83 -1.27
C TYR A 51 10.61 -9.47 -0.03
N VAL A 52 11.02 -9.03 1.15
CA VAL A 52 10.69 -9.68 2.42
C VAL A 52 10.13 -8.64 3.39
N ILE A 53 9.08 -9.01 4.11
CA ILE A 53 8.49 -8.21 5.19
C ILE A 53 8.52 -9.05 6.47
N ILE A 54 9.04 -8.48 7.55
CA ILE A 54 9.09 -9.08 8.88
C ILE A 54 8.36 -8.16 9.86
N GLU A 55 7.51 -8.74 10.72
CA GLU A 55 6.91 -8.04 11.86
C GLU A 55 7.00 -8.90 13.13
N ARG A 56 7.55 -8.30 14.20
CA ARG A 56 7.78 -8.92 15.51
C ARG A 56 8.58 -10.22 15.42
N GLY A 57 9.62 -10.21 14.57
CA GLY A 57 10.49 -11.35 14.29
C GLY A 57 9.89 -12.43 13.38
N GLU A 58 8.63 -12.29 12.95
CA GLU A 58 7.97 -13.26 12.06
C GLU A 58 7.93 -12.76 10.62
N GLU A 59 8.29 -13.62 9.67
CA GLU A 59 8.18 -13.32 8.24
C GLU A 59 6.71 -13.29 7.83
N LEU A 60 6.19 -12.10 7.53
CA LEU A 60 4.82 -11.91 7.08
C LEU A 60 4.67 -12.20 5.59
N GLU A 61 5.69 -11.85 4.82
CA GLU A 61 5.65 -11.94 3.36
C GLU A 61 7.04 -12.20 2.79
N ARG A 62 7.12 -13.10 1.81
CA ARG A 62 8.27 -13.27 0.94
C ARG A 62 7.81 -13.45 -0.50
N ARG A 63 8.25 -12.54 -1.35
CA ARG A 63 8.07 -12.63 -2.80
C ARG A 63 9.42 -12.84 -3.45
N THR A 64 9.48 -13.78 -4.38
CA THR A 64 10.73 -14.19 -5.05
C THR A 64 10.58 -14.06 -6.56
N THR A 65 11.58 -13.48 -7.22
CA THR A 65 11.61 -13.33 -8.69
C THR A 65 13.05 -13.42 -9.22
N ASP A 66 13.20 -13.75 -10.49
CA ASP A 66 14.45 -13.64 -11.25
C ASP A 66 14.51 -12.36 -12.11
N LYS A 67 13.42 -11.57 -12.12
CA LYS A 67 13.29 -10.34 -12.91
C LYS A 67 13.41 -9.11 -12.02
N LEU A 68 14.38 -8.26 -12.36
CA LEU A 68 14.56 -6.97 -11.68
C LEU A 68 13.31 -6.08 -11.79
N ASP A 69 12.63 -6.09 -12.94
CA ASP A 69 11.41 -5.27 -13.13
C ASP A 69 10.29 -5.63 -12.15
N ASP A 70 10.09 -6.92 -11.88
CA ASP A 70 9.09 -7.37 -10.90
C ASP A 70 9.45 -6.93 -9.48
N LEU A 71 10.73 -7.04 -9.10
CA LEU A 71 11.20 -6.58 -7.79
C LEU A 71 10.98 -5.07 -7.63
N LEU A 72 11.38 -4.28 -8.62
CA LEU A 72 11.23 -2.83 -8.58
C LEU A 72 9.76 -2.43 -8.53
N TYR A 73 8.89 -3.11 -9.27
CA TYR A 73 7.45 -2.92 -9.16
C TYR A 73 6.95 -3.14 -7.72
N TRP A 74 7.37 -4.23 -7.04
CA TRP A 74 6.93 -4.48 -5.66
C TRP A 74 7.39 -3.40 -4.68
N ILE A 75 8.65 -2.96 -4.80
CA ILE A 75 9.21 -1.87 -4.00
C ILE A 75 8.38 -0.60 -4.21
N PHE A 76 8.16 -0.21 -5.48
CA PHE A 76 7.50 1.05 -5.78
C PHE A 76 5.99 1.02 -5.57
N THR A 77 5.32 -0.13 -5.62
CA THR A 77 3.93 -0.25 -5.16
C THR A 77 3.83 0.09 -3.67
N SER A 78 4.74 -0.42 -2.82
CA SER A 78 4.76 -0.10 -1.38
C SER A 78 5.11 1.37 -1.10
N VAL A 79 6.13 1.91 -1.78
CA VAL A 79 6.55 3.31 -1.64
C VAL A 79 5.42 4.26 -2.07
N THR A 80 4.85 4.05 -3.26
CA THR A 80 3.82 4.93 -3.80
C THR A 80 2.50 4.83 -3.03
N PHE A 81 2.17 3.67 -2.45
CA PHE A 81 1.03 3.53 -1.54
C PHE A 81 1.17 4.43 -0.31
N SER A 82 2.35 4.46 0.30
CA SER A 82 2.63 5.31 1.47
C SER A 82 2.52 6.80 1.10
N MET A 83 3.13 7.19 -0.03
CA MET A 83 3.05 8.57 -0.53
C MET A 83 1.62 8.99 -0.89
N ALA A 84 0.85 8.10 -1.51
CA ALA A 84 -0.53 8.34 -1.88
C ALA A 84 -1.44 8.46 -0.65
N SER A 85 -1.18 7.67 0.39
CA SER A 85 -1.87 7.77 1.68
C SER A 85 -1.62 9.12 2.35
N ASP A 86 -0.36 9.56 2.39
CA ASP A 86 0.00 10.89 2.92
C ASP A 86 -0.62 12.02 2.11
N PHE A 87 -0.66 11.88 0.79
CA PHE A 87 -1.31 12.83 -0.10
C PHE A 87 -2.82 12.90 0.17
N GLU A 88 -3.48 11.75 0.29
CA GLU A 88 -4.90 11.67 0.63
C GLU A 88 -5.17 12.36 1.97
N LEU A 89 -4.38 12.07 3.01
CA LEU A 89 -4.55 12.69 4.32
C LEU A 89 -4.49 14.22 4.28
N LYS A 90 -3.60 14.78 3.45
CA LYS A 90 -3.43 16.23 3.27
C LYS A 90 -4.51 16.87 2.40
N ASN A 91 -5.17 16.10 1.55
CA ASN A 91 -6.17 16.56 0.57
C ASN A 91 -7.54 15.93 0.80
N ARG A 92 -7.78 15.44 2.02
CA ARG A 92 -8.94 14.64 2.37
C ARG A 92 -10.23 15.39 2.06
N ILE A 93 -11.13 14.70 1.38
CA ILE A 93 -12.53 15.13 1.26
C ILE A 93 -13.29 14.38 2.35
N GLU A 94 -13.78 15.12 3.34
CA GLU A 94 -14.55 14.53 4.43
C GLU A 94 -15.75 13.74 3.92
N ASP A 95 -16.07 12.66 4.63
CA ASP A 95 -17.19 11.75 4.31
C ASP A 95 -17.12 11.13 2.90
N LYS A 96 -15.91 10.98 2.35
CA LYS A 96 -15.64 10.20 1.13
C LYS A 96 -14.67 9.06 1.40
N ASP A 97 -14.81 8.00 0.63
CA ASP A 97 -13.87 6.87 0.68
C ASP A 97 -12.47 7.34 0.27
N CYS A 98 -11.50 7.27 1.18
CA CYS A 98 -10.13 7.73 0.97
C CYS A 98 -9.47 7.08 -0.26
N ARG A 99 -9.88 5.86 -0.60
CA ARG A 99 -9.35 5.12 -1.75
C ARG A 99 -9.57 5.85 -3.07
N ARG A 100 -10.56 6.76 -3.16
CA ARG A 100 -10.79 7.55 -4.37
C ARG A 100 -9.60 8.43 -4.73
N ILE A 101 -9.05 9.14 -3.76
CA ILE A 101 -7.88 10.01 -3.95
C ILE A 101 -6.59 9.19 -3.92
N MET A 102 -6.50 8.25 -2.98
CA MET A 102 -5.30 7.45 -2.78
C MET A 102 -4.97 6.59 -4.00
N PHE A 103 -5.95 5.86 -4.57
CA PHE A 103 -5.69 4.99 -5.72
C PHE A 103 -5.27 5.79 -6.96
N GLU A 104 -5.96 6.89 -7.25
CA GLU A 104 -5.60 7.78 -8.36
C GLU A 104 -4.18 8.31 -8.20
N LYS A 105 -3.80 8.75 -6.98
CA LYS A 105 -2.47 9.28 -6.72
C LYS A 105 -1.38 8.20 -6.84
N GLN A 106 -1.64 7.00 -6.34
CA GLN A 106 -0.69 5.90 -6.44
C GLN A 106 -0.45 5.49 -7.91
N GLU A 107 -1.51 5.42 -8.71
CA GLU A 107 -1.45 5.14 -10.15
C GLU A 107 -0.68 6.24 -10.91
N GLU A 108 -0.91 7.51 -10.58
CA GLU A 108 -0.16 8.65 -11.12
C GLU A 108 1.35 8.49 -10.85
N LEU A 109 1.74 8.23 -9.60
CA LEU A 109 3.14 8.09 -9.20
C LEU A 109 3.81 6.90 -9.89
N LEU A 110 3.14 5.74 -9.95
CA LEU A 110 3.67 4.59 -10.68
C LEU A 110 3.80 4.86 -12.18
N GLY A 111 2.87 5.62 -12.77
CA GLY A 111 2.92 6.03 -14.17
C GLY A 111 4.10 6.93 -14.51
N GLN A 112 4.57 7.74 -13.56
CA GLN A 112 5.80 8.53 -13.73
C GLN A 112 7.05 7.64 -13.82
N LEU A 113 7.04 6.46 -13.19
CA LEU A 113 8.14 5.51 -13.21
C LEU A 113 8.07 4.58 -14.43
N ASN A 114 6.89 3.99 -14.65
CA ASN A 114 6.65 3.00 -15.69
C ASN A 114 5.15 2.84 -15.97
N GLU A 115 4.75 3.10 -17.21
CA GLU A 115 3.37 2.98 -17.66
C GLU A 115 2.75 1.58 -17.41
N ASN A 116 3.53 0.51 -17.61
CA ASN A 116 3.03 -0.84 -17.37
C ASN A 116 2.76 -1.11 -15.89
N TRP A 117 3.53 -0.47 -15.00
CA TRP A 117 3.30 -0.58 -13.56
C TRP A 117 2.01 0.13 -13.14
N ARG A 118 1.73 1.31 -13.72
CA ARG A 118 0.44 2.00 -13.53
C ARG A 118 -0.73 1.11 -13.95
N LEU A 119 -0.68 0.53 -15.15
CA LEU A 119 -1.76 -0.32 -15.67
C LEU A 119 -1.98 -1.57 -14.81
N LYS A 120 -0.88 -2.15 -14.32
CA LYS A 120 -0.92 -3.29 -13.40
C LYS A 120 -1.57 -2.93 -12.07
N GLU A 121 -1.20 -1.80 -11.47
CA GLU A 121 -1.78 -1.32 -10.21
C GLU A 121 -3.26 -0.94 -10.36
N ASN A 122 -3.61 -0.23 -11.43
CA ASN A 122 -5.00 0.10 -11.74
C ASN A 122 -5.86 -1.17 -11.84
N THR A 123 -5.36 -2.22 -12.49
CA THR A 123 -6.07 -3.50 -12.58
C THR A 123 -6.32 -4.11 -11.20
N GLU A 124 -5.36 -4.03 -10.29
CA GLU A 124 -5.53 -4.49 -8.90
C GLU A 124 -6.56 -3.64 -8.15
N HIS A 125 -6.49 -2.30 -8.25
CA HIS A 125 -7.48 -1.41 -7.67
C HIS A 125 -8.89 -1.71 -8.18
N GLN A 126 -9.08 -1.91 -9.48
CA GLN A 126 -10.38 -2.30 -10.03
C GLN A 126 -10.84 -3.68 -9.52
N SER A 127 -9.92 -4.63 -9.33
CA SER A 127 -10.23 -5.93 -8.73
C SER A 127 -10.68 -5.82 -7.27
N ILE A 128 -10.05 -4.94 -6.50
CA ILE A 128 -10.46 -4.61 -5.12
C ILE A 128 -11.84 -3.97 -5.13
N LEU A 129 -12.08 -2.97 -5.98
CA LEU A 129 -13.36 -2.24 -6.04
C LEU A 129 -14.54 -3.09 -6.53
N LYS A 130 -14.30 -4.13 -7.33
CA LYS A 130 -15.33 -5.13 -7.66
C LYS A 130 -15.82 -5.90 -6.44
N ARG A 131 -14.92 -6.22 -5.50
CA ARG A 131 -15.21 -6.99 -4.27
C ARG A 131 -15.64 -6.09 -3.11
N HIS A 132 -15.07 -4.90 -3.07
CA HIS A 132 -15.24 -3.90 -2.03
C HIS A 132 -15.42 -2.52 -2.67
N PRO A 133 -16.62 -2.23 -3.22
CA PRO A 133 -16.93 -0.95 -3.84
C PRO A 133 -16.62 0.23 -2.91
N PHE A 134 -16.49 1.43 -3.47
CA PHE A 134 -16.35 2.63 -2.67
C PHE A 134 -17.54 2.79 -1.72
N ASP A 135 -17.25 3.21 -0.50
CA ASP A 135 -18.26 3.38 0.54
C ASP A 135 -18.05 4.71 1.27
N ASP A 136 -18.58 5.76 0.66
CA ASP A 136 -18.48 7.13 1.18
C ASP A 136 -19.17 7.27 2.56
N LEU A 137 -20.11 6.37 2.89
CA LEU A 137 -20.85 6.43 4.15
C LEU A 137 -20.12 5.70 5.31
N ALA A 138 -18.97 5.07 5.05
CA ALA A 138 -18.23 4.33 6.07
C ALA A 138 -17.77 5.20 7.25
N GLY A 139 -17.26 6.41 6.97
CA GLY A 139 -16.85 7.36 8.01
C GLY A 139 -18.02 7.84 8.87
N LEU A 140 -19.15 8.15 8.22
CA LEU A 140 -20.39 8.53 8.90
C LEU A 140 -20.95 7.40 9.77
N ARG A 141 -20.94 6.16 9.26
CA ARG A 141 -21.29 4.97 10.05
C ARG A 141 -20.39 4.82 11.27
N ALA A 142 -19.08 4.85 11.09
CA ALA A 142 -18.13 4.69 12.19
C ALA A 142 -18.33 5.76 13.29
N THR A 143 -18.52 7.01 12.89
CA THR A 143 -18.82 8.13 13.80
C THR A 143 -20.12 7.90 14.56
N TYR A 144 -21.18 7.49 13.86
CA TYR A 144 -22.48 7.24 14.49
C TYR A 144 -22.46 6.01 15.41
N CYS A 145 -21.77 4.93 15.03
CA CYS A 145 -21.53 3.79 15.92
C CYS A 145 -20.84 4.25 17.21
N GLY A 146 -19.82 5.12 17.10
CA GLY A 146 -19.14 5.70 18.27
C GLY A 146 -20.08 6.52 19.18
N GLN A 147 -21.06 7.22 18.61
CA GLN A 147 -22.07 7.95 19.38
C GLN A 147 -23.04 7.00 20.10
N LEU A 148 -23.50 5.94 19.42
CA LEU A 148 -24.42 4.96 20.01
C LEU A 148 -23.74 4.12 21.12
N ARG A 149 -22.45 3.78 20.98
CA ARG A 149 -21.68 3.13 22.06
C ARG A 149 -21.67 3.96 23.34
N LYS A 150 -21.51 5.27 23.23
CA LYS A 150 -21.55 6.20 24.38
C LYS A 150 -22.92 6.27 25.05
N GLN A 151 -23.99 5.88 24.34
CA GLN A 151 -25.34 5.79 24.89
C GLN A 151 -25.63 4.43 25.55
N GLY A 152 -24.66 3.49 25.53
CA GLY A 152 -24.78 2.20 26.17
C GLY A 152 -25.54 1.14 25.37
N LEU A 153 -25.77 1.36 24.08
CA LEU A 153 -26.40 0.35 23.21
C LEU A 153 -25.47 -0.83 22.98
N SER A 154 -26.04 -2.03 22.77
CA SER A 154 -25.27 -3.21 22.39
C SER A 154 -24.77 -3.11 20.94
N GLU A 155 -23.65 -3.77 20.61
CA GLU A 155 -23.11 -3.75 19.24
C GLU A 155 -24.13 -4.23 18.19
N THR A 156 -25.00 -5.18 18.55
CA THR A 156 -26.07 -5.66 17.65
C THR A 156 -27.10 -4.57 17.33
N GLU A 157 -27.51 -3.78 18.34
CA GLU A 157 -28.42 -2.65 18.12
C GLU A 157 -27.74 -1.52 17.35
N ILE A 158 -26.46 -1.28 17.64
CA ILE A 158 -25.64 -0.27 16.98
C ILE A 158 -25.53 -0.57 15.49
N ASP A 159 -25.15 -1.80 15.11
CA ASP A 159 -25.04 -2.20 13.72
C ASP A 159 -26.37 -2.02 12.99
N LYS A 160 -27.48 -2.48 13.59
CA LYS A 160 -28.80 -2.32 12.99
C LYS A 160 -29.14 -0.85 12.73
N LEU A 161 -28.93 0.03 13.70
CA LEU A 161 -29.24 1.46 13.57
C LEU A 161 -28.29 2.17 12.60
N ALA A 162 -27.00 1.84 12.64
CA ALA A 162 -25.99 2.47 11.79
C ALA A 162 -26.20 2.12 10.33
N TYR A 163 -26.42 0.85 9.99
CA TYR A 163 -26.68 0.43 8.61
C TYR A 163 -28.09 0.79 8.13
N ALA A 164 -29.07 0.99 9.03
CA ALA A 164 -30.35 1.57 8.64
C ALA A 164 -30.23 3.06 8.28
N LYS A 165 -29.41 3.82 9.02
CA LYS A 165 -29.22 5.26 8.78
C LYS A 165 -28.27 5.56 7.63
N TYR A 166 -27.21 4.76 7.48
CA TYR A 166 -26.14 4.94 6.52
C TYR A 166 -25.86 3.60 5.82
N PRO A 167 -26.71 3.19 4.86
CA PRO A 167 -26.61 1.87 4.24
C PRO A 167 -25.27 1.66 3.53
N LYS A 168 -24.89 0.38 3.38
CA LYS A 168 -23.75 0.01 2.54
C LYS A 168 -24.14 0.16 1.07
N ASN A 169 -23.21 0.61 0.25
CA ASN A 169 -23.33 0.57 -1.21
C ASN A 169 -23.34 -0.87 -1.74
#